data_AF-A0ABD7X4K0-F1
#
_entry.id   AF-A0ABD7X4K0-F1
#
_cell.length_a   1.000
_cell.length_b   1.000
_cell.length_c   1.000
_cell.angle_alpha   90.00
_cell.angle_beta   90.00
_cell.angle_gamma   90.00
#
_symmetry.space_group_name_H-M   'P 1'
#
loop_
_entity.id
_entity.type
_entity.pdbx_description
1 polymer ?
#
loop_
_entity_poly.entity_id
_entity_poly.type
_entity_poly.pdbx_seq_one_letter_code
_entity_poly.pdbx_strand_id
1 'polypeptide(L)'
;MGKLDKYARQSKPKEKSKVLPIRLPENIYEQFRQRCVELGLSMSEAGYLLIKEELEDNLYMSNTNEVAVTTEQLQNPIHHVNTLYTKNNTGKSSSFSTRWTSNHYEIENELPCPLCQQWYSKANFSRHAKNHHTTTKELLESNENLVYEMIDKRKQNM
;
A
#
# COMPACT_ATOMS: atom_id res chain seq x y z
N MET A 1 -23.23 54.17 -6.24
CA MET A 1 -21.84 53.70 -6.02
C MET A 1 -21.01 54.91 -5.60
N GLY A 2 -20.34 54.80 -4.46
CA GLY A 2 -19.56 55.88 -3.84
C GLY A 2 -18.12 55.92 -4.34
N LYS A 3 -17.47 57.09 -4.26
CA LYS A 3 -16.09 57.31 -4.75
C LYS A 3 -15.02 56.42 -4.09
N LEU A 4 -15.34 55.79 -2.96
CA LEU A 4 -14.46 54.90 -2.22
C LEU A 4 -14.54 53.44 -2.67
N ASP A 5 -15.57 53.05 -3.44
CA ASP A 5 -15.78 51.66 -3.90
C ASP A 5 -14.62 51.14 -4.76
N LYS A 6 -13.85 52.02 -5.40
CA LYS A 6 -12.66 51.69 -6.20
C LYS A 6 -11.42 51.28 -5.39
N TYR A 7 -11.41 51.58 -4.09
CA TYR A 7 -10.35 51.16 -3.16
C TYR A 7 -10.78 49.98 -2.29
N ALA A 8 -12.00 49.48 -2.48
CA ALA A 8 -12.45 48.26 -1.83
C ALA A 8 -11.49 47.13 -2.20
N ARG A 9 -10.93 46.46 -1.19
CA ARG A 9 -10.03 45.32 -1.39
C ARG A 9 -10.79 44.29 -2.22
N GLN A 10 -10.38 44.10 -3.47
CA GLN A 10 -10.84 42.97 -4.25
C GLN A 10 -10.24 41.73 -3.61
N SER A 11 -11.01 41.06 -2.74
CA SER A 11 -10.66 39.73 -2.27
C SER A 11 -10.64 38.84 -3.50
N LYS A 12 -9.45 38.55 -4.04
CA LYS A 12 -9.31 37.54 -5.09
C LYS A 12 -10.04 36.29 -4.56
N PRO A 13 -10.99 35.74 -5.33
CA PRO A 13 -11.68 34.54 -4.88
C PRO A 13 -10.62 33.46 -4.68
N LYS A 14 -10.46 33.02 -3.43
CA LYS A 14 -9.60 31.88 -3.12
C LYS A 14 -10.14 30.70 -3.92
N GLU A 15 -9.25 30.01 -4.63
CA GLU A 15 -9.60 28.77 -5.28
C GLU A 15 -10.18 27.80 -4.25
N LYS A 16 -11.27 27.12 -4.60
CA LYS A 16 -11.99 26.26 -3.66
C LYS A 16 -11.11 25.06 -3.35
N SER A 17 -10.66 24.94 -2.09
CA SER A 17 -9.98 23.74 -1.63
C SER A 17 -10.98 22.60 -1.38
N LYS A 18 -10.55 21.37 -1.64
CA LYS A 18 -11.29 20.15 -1.30
C LYS A 18 -10.48 19.34 -0.30
N VAL A 19 -11.16 18.64 0.60
CA VAL A 19 -10.53 17.75 1.58
C VAL A 19 -10.39 16.36 0.96
N LEU A 20 -9.17 15.81 1.01
CA LEU A 20 -8.87 14.44 0.58
C LEU A 20 -8.64 13.56 1.82
N PRO A 21 -9.59 12.66 2.18
CA PRO A 21 -9.36 11.71 3.26
C PRO A 21 -8.49 10.54 2.78
N ILE A 22 -7.40 10.24 3.51
CA ILE A 22 -6.47 9.15 3.19
C ILE A 22 -6.35 8.24 4.42
N ARG A 23 -6.32 6.92 4.19
CA ARG A 23 -6.04 5.94 5.24
C ARG A 23 -4.59 5.47 5.11
N LEU A 24 -3.80 5.72 6.14
CA LEU A 24 -2.39 5.33 6.20
C LEU A 24 -2.17 4.39 7.40
N PRO A 25 -1.28 3.39 7.29
CA PRO A 25 -0.74 2.69 8.45
C PRO A 25 -0.13 3.70 9.44
N GLU A 26 -0.35 3.48 10.73
CA GLU A 26 0.07 4.39 11.80
C GLU A 26 1.57 4.68 11.78
N ASN A 27 2.39 3.65 11.53
CA ASN A 27 3.84 3.81 11.45
C ASN A 27 4.29 4.72 10.30
N ILE A 28 3.60 4.70 9.15
CA ILE A 28 3.91 5.55 8.00
C ILE A 28 3.45 6.97 8.28
N TYR A 29 2.26 7.13 8.88
CA TYR A 29 1.74 8.44 9.26
C TYR A 29 2.69 9.15 10.23
N GLU A 30 3.14 8.48 11.30
CA GLU A 30 4.03 9.09 12.28
C GLU A 30 5.41 9.43 11.69
N GLN A 31 5.97 8.56 10.85
CA GLN A 31 7.23 8.85 10.13
C GLN A 31 7.08 10.07 9.22
N PHE A 32 6.01 10.13 8.44
CA PHE A 32 5.76 11.25 7.53
C PHE A 32 5.50 12.55 8.30
N ARG A 33 4.73 12.49 9.39
CA ARG A 33 4.46 13.62 10.28
C ARG A 33 5.74 14.17 10.88
N GLN A 34 6.60 13.31 11.42
CA GLN A 34 7.88 13.72 11.99
C GLN A 34 8.75 14.40 10.92
N ARG A 35 8.79 13.85 9.70
CA ARG A 35 9.52 14.45 8.58
C ARG A 35 8.98 15.84 8.19
N CYS A 36 7.66 16.03 8.20
CA CYS A 36 7.05 17.33 7.95
C CYS A 36 7.48 18.36 8.99
N VAL A 37 7.51 17.98 10.27
CA VAL A 37 7.97 18.86 11.37
C VAL A 37 9.43 19.25 11.20
N GLU A 38 10.31 18.31 10.86
CA GLU A 38 11.74 18.58 10.59
C GLU A 38 11.94 19.59 9.46
N LEU A 39 11.09 19.54 8.44
CA LEU A 39 11.13 20.43 7.28
C LEU A 39 10.37 21.74 7.49
N GLY A 40 9.69 21.93 8.63
CA GLY A 40 8.87 23.10 8.90
C GLY A 40 7.61 23.19 8.04
N LEU A 41 7.11 22.06 7.55
CA LEU A 41 5.92 21.96 6.70
C LEU A 41 4.72 21.48 7.50
N SER A 42 3.54 21.99 7.18
CA SER A 42 2.30 21.33 7.59
C SER A 42 2.05 20.06 6.76
N MET A 43 1.29 19.13 7.32
CA MET A 43 0.89 17.89 6.61
C MET A 43 0.17 18.17 5.29
N SER A 44 -0.65 19.24 5.25
CA SER A 44 -1.39 19.64 4.05
C SER A 44 -0.48 20.24 2.99
N GLU A 45 0.51 21.04 3.39
CA GLU A 45 1.50 21.60 2.45
C GLU A 45 2.40 20.51 1.89
N ALA A 46 2.90 19.61 2.74
CA ALA A 46 3.71 18.48 2.28
C ALA A 46 2.93 17.58 1.31
N GLY A 47 1.67 17.27 1.63
CA GLY A 47 0.79 16.52 0.73
C GLY A 47 0.53 17.24 -0.59
N TYR A 48 0.26 18.55 -0.55
CA TYR A 48 0.07 19.36 -1.75
C TYR A 48 1.32 19.38 -2.64
N LEU A 49 2.51 19.56 -2.06
CA LEU A 49 3.77 19.60 -2.81
C LEU A 49 4.04 18.27 -3.51
N LEU A 50 3.86 17.14 -2.80
CA LEU A 50 4.05 15.81 -3.38
C LEU A 50 3.07 15.52 -4.52
N ILE A 51 1.79 15.87 -4.35
CA ILE A 51 0.77 15.70 -5.39
C ILE A 51 1.09 16.61 -6.60
N LYS A 52 1.53 17.83 -6.34
CA LYS A 52 1.89 18.80 -7.37
C LYS A 52 3.10 18.31 -8.18
N GLU A 53 4.16 17.87 -7.50
CA GLU A 53 5.37 17.32 -8.11
C GLU A 53 5.04 16.13 -9.01
N GLU A 54 4.26 15.17 -8.52
CA GLU A 54 3.80 14.01 -9.31
C GLU A 54 3.03 14.42 -10.58
N LEU A 55 2.19 15.46 -10.51
CA LEU A 55 1.41 15.94 -11.65
C LEU A 55 2.24 16.77 -12.64
N GLU A 56 3.22 17.54 -12.15
CA GLU A 56 4.03 18.45 -12.98
C GLU A 56 5.22 17.75 -13.64
N ASP A 57 5.83 16.73 -13.00
CA ASP A 57 6.94 15.97 -13.59
C ASP A 57 6.50 15.21 -14.88
N ASN A 58 5.23 14.85 -14.98
CA ASN A 58 4.65 14.24 -16.17
C ASN A 58 4.52 15.21 -17.37
N LEU A 59 4.48 16.52 -17.14
CA LEU A 59 4.36 17.55 -18.20
C LEU A 59 5.70 17.90 -18.85
N TYR A 60 6.80 17.78 -18.10
CA TYR A 60 8.14 18.04 -18.64
C TYR A 60 8.65 16.89 -19.53
N MET A 61 8.27 15.64 -19.23
CA MET A 61 8.63 14.49 -20.08
C MET A 61 7.85 14.41 -21.40
N SER A 62 6.66 15.02 -21.49
CA SER A 62 5.81 14.96 -22.69
C SER A 62 6.15 15.99 -23.78
N ASN A 63 6.86 17.07 -23.45
CA ASN A 63 7.10 18.19 -24.38
C ASN A 63 8.44 18.11 -25.13
N THR A 64 9.26 17.09 -24.89
CA THR A 64 10.50 16.82 -25.62
C THR A 64 10.49 15.39 -26.13
N ASN A 65 9.65 15.11 -27.13
CA ASN A 65 9.67 13.84 -27.84
C ASN A 65 9.98 14.07 -29.31
N GLU A 66 11.26 13.98 -29.68
CA GLU A 66 11.67 13.41 -30.96
C GLU A 66 13.02 12.70 -30.76
N VAL A 67 12.99 11.41 -30.44
CA VAL A 67 13.64 10.31 -31.17
C VAL A 67 13.36 9.03 -30.39
N ALA A 68 12.75 8.06 -31.09
CA ALA A 68 12.41 6.73 -30.59
C ALA A 68 13.63 5.99 -30.01
N VAL A 69 13.38 5.12 -29.03
CA VAL A 69 13.81 3.70 -28.98
C VAL A 69 13.73 3.18 -27.54
N THR A 70 12.92 2.11 -27.40
CA THR A 70 12.88 1.00 -26.42
C THR A 70 13.51 1.12 -25.03
N THR A 71 12.73 0.62 -24.04
CA THR A 71 13.17 -0.10 -22.82
C THR A 71 14.64 0.06 -22.41
N GLU A 72 14.88 0.77 -21.30
CA GLU A 72 15.58 0.25 -20.11
C GLU A 72 15.94 1.39 -19.13
N GLN A 73 15.81 1.08 -17.84
CA GLN A 73 16.24 1.92 -16.73
C GLN A 73 17.74 2.20 -16.81
N LEU A 74 18.10 3.48 -16.78
CA LEU A 74 19.46 3.98 -16.60
C LEU A 74 19.99 3.57 -15.21
N GLN A 75 20.78 2.49 -15.18
CA GLN A 75 21.84 2.31 -14.20
C GLN A 75 23.11 2.98 -14.75
N ASN A 76 23.87 3.63 -13.87
CA ASN A 76 25.24 4.08 -14.14
C ASN A 76 25.98 4.20 -12.78
N PRO A 77 27.33 4.12 -12.74
CA PRO A 77 28.12 2.92 -13.04
C PRO A 77 29.15 2.65 -11.94
N ILE A 78 29.49 1.39 -11.64
CA ILE A 78 30.66 1.10 -10.79
C ILE A 78 31.65 0.21 -11.56
N HIS A 79 32.85 0.78 -11.66
CA HIS A 79 34.10 0.31 -12.21
C HIS A 79 34.27 -1.19 -12.49
N HIS A 80 34.67 -1.45 -13.73
CA HIS A 80 35.15 -2.72 -14.26
C HIS A 80 36.52 -3.09 -13.64
N VAL A 81 36.60 -4.22 -12.93
CA VAL A 81 37.86 -4.97 -12.77
C VAL A 81 37.57 -6.41 -13.17
N ASN A 82 38.28 -6.86 -14.22
CA ASN A 82 38.17 -8.18 -14.82
C ASN A 82 38.50 -9.28 -13.80
N THR A 83 37.58 -10.21 -13.57
CA THR A 83 37.93 -11.55 -13.06
C THR A 83 37.04 -12.60 -13.70
N LEU A 84 37.68 -13.68 -14.14
CA LEU A 84 37.14 -14.74 -14.99
C LEU A 84 35.96 -15.50 -14.36
N TYR A 85 35.01 -15.83 -15.22
CA TYR A 85 33.80 -16.59 -14.95
C TYR A 85 34.05 -17.96 -14.30
N THR A 86 33.38 -18.21 -13.16
CA THR A 86 32.98 -19.56 -12.74
C THR A 86 31.46 -19.60 -12.62
N LYS A 87 30.84 -20.41 -13.47
CA LYS A 87 29.40 -20.60 -13.62
C LYS A 87 28.85 -21.38 -12.41
N ASN A 88 28.26 -20.68 -11.45
CA ASN A 88 27.51 -21.32 -10.36
C ASN A 88 26.01 -21.05 -10.53
N ASN A 89 25.26 -22.09 -10.92
CA ASN A 89 23.81 -22.11 -10.80
C ASN A 89 23.45 -21.93 -9.32
N THR A 90 22.94 -20.77 -8.94
CA THR A 90 22.28 -20.60 -7.63
C THR A 90 20.94 -19.95 -7.89
N GLY A 91 19.87 -20.75 -7.77
CA GLY A 91 18.51 -20.25 -7.77
C GLY A 91 18.39 -19.15 -6.73
N LYS A 92 17.95 -17.96 -7.16
CA LYS A 92 17.61 -16.86 -6.26
C LYS A 92 16.61 -17.37 -5.25
N SER A 93 16.99 -17.41 -3.98
CA SER A 93 16.06 -17.59 -2.88
C SER A 93 15.03 -16.47 -2.94
N SER A 94 13.76 -16.84 -3.14
CA SER A 94 12.64 -15.91 -3.01
C SER A 94 12.72 -15.30 -1.62
N SER A 95 12.81 -13.96 -1.51
CA SER A 95 12.67 -13.33 -0.20
C SER A 95 11.26 -13.62 0.31
N PHE A 96 11.13 -14.57 1.23
CA PHE A 96 9.87 -14.86 1.88
C PHE A 96 9.44 -13.62 2.66
N SER A 97 8.29 -13.06 2.29
CA SER A 97 7.61 -12.08 3.15
C SER A 97 7.32 -12.75 4.48
N THR A 98 7.77 -12.15 5.59
CA THR A 98 7.46 -12.62 6.95
C THR A 98 6.06 -12.21 7.42
N ARG A 99 5.26 -11.58 6.55
CA ARG A 99 3.90 -11.17 6.89
C ARG A 99 2.99 -12.40 6.99
N TRP A 100 2.36 -12.57 8.15
CA TRP A 100 1.37 -13.61 8.37
C TRP A 100 0.21 -13.49 7.37
N THR A 101 -0.17 -14.59 6.73
CA THR A 101 -1.29 -14.65 5.79
C THR A 101 -2.18 -15.85 6.10
N SER A 102 -3.49 -15.69 5.92
CA SER A 102 -4.47 -16.75 6.10
C SER A 102 -4.57 -17.71 4.89
N ASN A 103 -3.71 -17.54 3.88
CA ASN A 103 -3.81 -18.25 2.60
C ASN A 103 -3.70 -19.78 2.76
N HIS A 104 -2.98 -20.25 3.78
CA HIS A 104 -2.81 -21.68 4.06
C HIS A 104 -4.08 -22.37 4.58
N TYR A 105 -5.04 -21.59 5.09
CA TYR A 105 -6.31 -22.09 5.65
C TYR A 105 -7.50 -21.89 4.69
N GLU A 106 -7.25 -21.37 3.50
CA GLU A 106 -8.28 -20.92 2.56
C GLU A 106 -8.69 -22.03 1.59
N ILE A 107 -10.01 -22.15 1.38
CA ILE A 107 -10.61 -22.99 0.33
C ILE A 107 -11.67 -22.15 -0.37
N GLU A 108 -11.58 -22.00 -1.70
CA GLU A 108 -12.57 -21.27 -2.52
C GLU A 108 -12.87 -19.82 -2.04
N ASN A 109 -11.85 -19.10 -1.56
CA ASN A 109 -11.98 -17.77 -0.95
C ASN A 109 -12.79 -17.74 0.36
N GLU A 110 -12.94 -18.88 1.03
CA GLU A 110 -13.56 -19.02 2.33
C GLU A 110 -12.56 -19.51 3.37
N LEU A 111 -12.81 -19.13 4.62
CA LEU A 111 -12.04 -19.52 5.80
C LEU A 111 -12.97 -20.22 6.79
N PRO A 112 -12.52 -21.30 7.44
CA PRO A 112 -13.30 -22.00 8.44
C PRO A 112 -13.29 -21.23 9.77
N CYS A 113 -14.45 -21.14 10.42
CA CYS A 113 -14.54 -20.72 11.81
C CYS A 113 -14.65 -21.96 12.71
N PRO A 114 -13.67 -22.21 13.59
CA PRO A 114 -13.68 -23.36 14.48
C PRO A 114 -14.75 -23.26 15.59
N LEU A 115 -15.15 -22.04 15.96
CA LEU A 115 -16.15 -21.81 16.99
C LEU A 115 -17.58 -21.98 16.48
N CYS A 116 -17.84 -21.56 15.23
CA CYS A 116 -19.13 -21.72 14.58
C CYS A 116 -19.26 -23.03 13.78
N GLN A 117 -18.14 -23.71 13.52
CA GLN A 117 -18.04 -24.87 12.61
C GLN A 117 -18.63 -24.59 11.23
N GLN A 118 -18.46 -23.36 10.75
CA GLN A 118 -19.00 -22.86 9.49
C GLN A 118 -17.91 -22.17 8.67
N TRP A 119 -18.15 -22.06 7.36
CA TRP A 119 -17.26 -21.38 6.44
C TRP A 119 -17.76 -19.97 6.16
N TYR A 120 -16.83 -19.03 6.09
CA TYR A 120 -17.12 -17.62 5.86
C TYR A 120 -16.18 -17.06 4.80
N SER A 121 -16.70 -16.17 3.95
CA SER A 121 -15.89 -15.46 2.96
C SER A 121 -14.71 -14.75 3.59
N LYS A 122 -13.52 -14.91 3.00
CA LYS A 122 -12.26 -14.28 3.42
C LYS A 122 -12.38 -12.76 3.58
N ALA A 123 -13.15 -12.11 2.71
CA ALA A 123 -13.38 -10.66 2.76
C ALA A 123 -14.08 -10.21 4.05
N ASN A 124 -14.93 -11.06 4.62
CA ASN A 124 -15.73 -10.77 5.82
C ASN A 124 -15.24 -11.49 7.08
N PHE A 125 -14.28 -12.42 6.95
CA PHE A 125 -13.81 -13.24 8.06
C PHE A 125 -13.22 -12.41 9.21
N SER A 126 -12.47 -11.36 8.91
CA SER A 126 -11.92 -10.47 9.94
C SER A 126 -13.00 -9.73 10.74
N ARG A 127 -14.17 -9.47 10.15
CA ARG A 127 -15.33 -8.94 10.89
C ARG A 127 -15.96 -10.03 11.76
N HIS A 128 -16.06 -11.25 11.23
CA HIS A 128 -16.58 -12.39 11.96
C HIS A 128 -15.71 -12.75 13.18
N ALA A 129 -14.38 -12.80 13.04
CA ALA A 129 -13.46 -13.07 14.15
C ALA A 129 -13.63 -12.07 15.31
N LYS A 130 -13.89 -10.79 15.00
CA LYS A 130 -14.18 -9.77 16.03
C LYS A 130 -15.44 -10.06 16.84
N ASN A 131 -16.43 -10.75 16.29
CA ASN A 131 -17.61 -11.18 17.05
C ASN A 131 -17.25 -12.23 18.12
N HIS A 132 -16.15 -12.95 17.94
CA HIS A 132 -15.57 -13.86 18.92
C HIS A 132 -14.53 -13.20 19.81
N HIS A 133 -14.36 -11.87 19.74
CA HIS A 133 -13.35 -11.12 20.48
C HIS A 133 -11.91 -11.58 20.18
N THR A 134 -11.65 -12.10 18.98
CA THR A 134 -10.33 -12.58 18.54
C THR A 134 -9.96 -12.01 17.18
N THR A 135 -8.67 -12.08 16.85
CA THR A 135 -8.18 -11.79 15.49
C THR A 135 -8.28 -13.03 14.59
N THR A 136 -8.28 -12.82 13.27
CA THR A 136 -8.22 -13.92 12.28
C THR A 136 -7.04 -14.85 12.51
N LYS A 137 -5.89 -14.31 12.94
CA LYS A 137 -4.70 -15.07 13.27
C LYS A 137 -4.91 -15.95 14.49
N GLU A 138 -5.31 -15.35 15.61
CA GLU A 138 -5.52 -16.06 16.86
C GLU A 138 -6.60 -17.14 16.72
N LEU A 139 -7.69 -16.85 15.99
CA LEU A 139 -8.79 -17.79 15.80
C LEU A 139 -8.34 -19.05 15.05
N LEU A 140 -7.52 -18.90 14.01
CA LEU A 140 -7.04 -19.99 13.18
C LEU A 140 -5.87 -20.76 13.83
N GLU A 141 -4.89 -20.06 14.41
CA GLU A 141 -3.73 -20.70 15.04
C GLU A 141 -4.07 -21.35 16.39
N SER A 142 -4.95 -20.75 17.20
CA SER A 142 -5.30 -21.31 18.51
C SER A 142 -6.18 -22.56 18.43
N ASN A 143 -6.80 -22.80 17.26
CA ASN A 143 -7.69 -23.93 17.00
C ASN A 143 -7.23 -24.74 15.78
N GLU A 144 -5.92 -24.79 15.56
CA GLU A 144 -5.31 -25.32 14.34
C GLU A 144 -5.79 -26.74 13.98
N ASN A 145 -5.88 -27.63 14.98
CA ASN A 145 -6.35 -29.01 14.78
C ASN A 145 -7.76 -29.07 14.19
N LEU A 146 -8.70 -28.27 14.71
CA LEU A 146 -10.10 -28.29 14.29
C LEU A 146 -10.27 -27.59 12.94
N VAL A 147 -9.48 -26.54 12.69
CA VAL A 147 -9.41 -25.86 11.39
C VAL A 147 -8.95 -26.80 10.29
N TYR A 148 -7.88 -27.59 10.51
CA TYR A 148 -7.43 -28.57 9.53
C TYR A 148 -8.43 -29.71 9.32
N GLU A 149 -9.10 -30.18 10.38
CA GLU A 149 -10.16 -31.18 10.24
C GLU A 149 -11.30 -30.68 9.33
N MET A 150 -11.72 -29.42 9.49
CA MET A 150 -12.72 -28.81 8.62
C MET A 150 -12.23 -28.70 7.17
N ILE A 151 -10.97 -28.30 6.97
CA ILE A 151 -10.33 -28.20 5.66
C ILE A 151 -10.31 -29.57 4.96
N ASP A 152 -9.91 -30.62 5.66
CA ASP A 152 -9.82 -31.97 5.12
C ASP A 152 -11.21 -32.53 4.79
N LYS A 153 -12.20 -32.32 5.67
CA LYS A 153 -13.60 -32.66 5.40
C LYS A 153 -14.12 -31.97 4.14
N ARG A 154 -13.77 -30.70 3.91
CA ARG A 154 -14.21 -29.98 2.72
C ARG A 154 -13.52 -30.49 1.47
N LYS A 155 -12.20 -30.77 1.53
CA LYS A 155 -11.45 -31.37 0.42
C LYS A 155 -11.93 -32.77 0.04
N GLN A 156 -12.44 -33.56 1.00
CA GLN A 156 -13.01 -34.89 0.73
C GLN A 156 -14.40 -34.84 0.07
N ASN A 157 -15.11 -33.72 0.20
CA ASN A 157 -16.44 -33.51 -0.40
C ASN A 157 -16.39 -32.75 -1.74
N MET A 158 -15.20 -32.42 -2.24
CA MET A 158 -14.96 -31.88 -3.59
C MET A 158 -14.54 -32.99 -4.54
#